data_AF-A0A7W5D4G2-F1
#
_entry.id   AF-A0A7W5D4G2-F1
#
_cell.length_a   1.000
_cell.length_b   1.000
_cell.length_c   1.000
_cell.angle_alpha   90.00
_cell.angle_beta   90.00
_cell.angle_gamma   90.00
#
_symmetry.space_group_name_H-M   'P 1'
#
loop_
_entity.id
_entity.type
_entity.pdbx_description
1 polymer ?
#
loop_
_entity_poly.entity_id
_entity_poly.type
_entity_poly.pdbx_seq_one_letter_code
_entity_poly.pdbx_strand_id
1 'polypeptide(L)'
;MGTNTPRKTHLDDRTLEPYPLRQSLSVNEQKLASLRDNAATEWISKPDHYLLVDDGEQLTLCAANEQALEEATPLVAAALGASARFGTPRAHCAVRTHDGARLQPVMFVRVQVSRAQAAHVREELARRGARLVEEDPQGDRLVLRAEAPLAALIGYRKFLGDTTNARFELWSWLARYETAET
;
A
#
# COMPACT_ATOMS: atom_id res chain seq x y z
N MET A 1 39.66 -6.11 17.80
CA MET A 1 38.20 -6.13 18.00
C MET A 1 37.57 -5.31 16.89
N GLY A 2 37.11 -5.95 15.82
CA GLY A 2 36.43 -5.25 14.73
C GLY A 2 35.02 -4.91 15.16
N THR A 3 34.70 -3.61 15.22
CA THR A 3 33.33 -3.14 15.44
C THR A 3 32.50 -3.51 14.22
N ASN A 4 31.73 -4.60 14.35
CA ASN A 4 30.75 -5.00 13.35
C ASN A 4 29.61 -3.98 13.40
N THR A 5 29.74 -2.92 12.61
CA THR A 5 28.68 -1.93 12.42
C THR A 5 27.53 -2.67 11.75
N PRO A 6 26.31 -2.71 12.32
CA PRO A 6 25.19 -3.33 11.63
C PRO A 6 25.05 -2.65 10.27
N ARG A 7 25.08 -3.45 9.20
CA ARG A 7 24.83 -2.97 7.84
C ARG A 7 23.50 -2.22 7.89
N LYS A 8 23.55 -0.89 7.80
CA LYS A 8 22.40 -0.09 7.40
C LYS A 8 22.07 -0.51 5.98
N THR A 9 21.21 -1.50 5.82
CA THR A 9 20.56 -1.78 4.55
C THR A 9 19.57 -0.64 4.35
N HIS A 10 20.08 0.55 4.03
CA HIS A 10 19.26 1.63 3.51
C HIS A 10 18.76 1.09 2.17
N LEU A 11 17.58 0.45 2.16
CA LEU A 11 16.92 0.09 0.92
C LEU A 11 16.83 1.41 0.14
N ASP A 12 17.47 1.46 -1.03
CA ASP A 12 17.40 2.60 -1.93
C ASP A 12 15.90 2.87 -2.19
N ASP A 13 15.46 4.13 -2.17
CA ASP A 13 14.04 4.47 -2.38
C ASP A 13 13.50 3.81 -3.67
N ARG A 14 14.38 3.62 -4.66
CA ARG A 14 14.10 2.89 -5.92
C ARG A 14 13.65 1.44 -5.71
N THR A 15 14.19 0.75 -4.71
CA THR A 15 13.79 -0.63 -4.37
C THR A 15 12.41 -0.68 -3.72
N LEU A 16 11.95 0.45 -3.15
CA LEU A 16 10.66 0.59 -2.50
C LEU A 16 9.60 1.26 -3.39
N GLU A 17 9.99 1.77 -4.57
CA GLU A 17 9.07 2.36 -5.54
C GLU A 17 7.86 1.46 -5.88
N PRO A 18 8.00 0.11 -6.03
CA PRO A 18 6.87 -0.78 -6.27
C PRO A 18 5.91 -0.93 -5.07
N TYR A 19 6.29 -0.45 -3.89
CA TYR A 19 5.55 -0.56 -2.64
C TYR A 19 5.14 0.83 -2.10
N PRO A 20 4.30 1.57 -2.85
CA PRO A 20 3.98 2.96 -2.54
C PRO A 20 3.12 3.15 -1.28
N LEU A 21 2.50 2.11 -0.74
CA LEU A 21 1.70 2.20 0.48
C LEU A 21 2.57 1.87 1.70
N ARG A 22 2.71 2.80 2.65
CA ARG A 22 3.54 2.62 3.84
C ARG A 22 2.68 2.67 5.11
N GLN A 23 2.98 1.79 6.05
CA GLN A 23 2.38 1.80 7.38
C GLN A 23 3.49 1.66 8.42
N SER A 24 3.61 2.65 9.30
CA SER A 24 4.57 2.62 10.40
C SER A 24 4.15 1.60 11.45
N LEU A 25 5.12 0.93 12.05
CA LEU A 25 4.92 0.00 13.16
C LEU A 25 5.81 0.40 14.33
N SER A 26 5.22 0.38 15.52
CA SER A 26 5.96 0.50 16.77
C SER A 26 5.84 -0.78 17.57
N VAL A 27 6.98 -1.26 18.05
CA VAL A 27 7.13 -2.37 19.00
C VAL A 27 8.00 -1.90 20.17
N ASN A 28 8.05 -2.67 21.25
CA ASN A 28 9.02 -2.36 22.32
C ASN A 28 10.47 -2.62 21.86
N GLU A 29 11.43 -1.98 22.52
CA GLU A 29 12.86 -2.05 22.15
C GLU A 29 13.41 -3.48 22.14
N GLN A 30 13.00 -4.31 23.10
CA GLN A 30 13.43 -5.70 23.20
C GLN A 30 13.00 -6.52 21.97
N LYS A 31 11.76 -6.33 21.51
CA LYS A 31 11.24 -7.02 20.33
C LYS A 31 11.87 -6.47 19.05
N LEU A 32 12.13 -5.16 18.97
CA LEU A 32 12.86 -4.57 17.85
C LEU A 32 14.26 -5.17 17.70
N ALA A 33 15.02 -5.26 18.78
CA ALA A 33 16.33 -5.92 18.79
C ALA A 33 16.25 -7.38 18.32
N SER A 34 15.29 -8.15 18.84
CA SER A 34 15.07 -9.55 18.45
C SER A 34 14.76 -9.74 16.96
N LEU A 35 14.11 -8.77 16.30
CA LEU A 35 13.79 -8.86 14.87
C LEU A 35 15.03 -8.60 14.00
N ARG A 36 15.86 -7.64 14.42
CA ARG A 36 17.12 -7.27 13.75
C ARG A 36 18.09 -8.43 13.72
N ASP A 37 18.20 -9.18 14.81
CA ASP A 37 19.16 -10.27 14.95
C ASP A 37 18.78 -11.53 14.16
N ASN A 38 17.49 -11.72 13.87
CA ASN A 38 16.97 -12.98 13.31
C ASN A 38 16.60 -12.91 11.82
N ALA A 39 16.92 -11.83 11.12
CA ALA A 39 16.45 -11.57 9.74
C ALA A 39 14.92 -11.78 9.58
N ALA A 40 14.15 -11.58 10.66
CA ALA A 40 12.73 -11.88 10.70
C ALA A 40 11.93 -11.01 9.70
N THR A 41 12.46 -9.82 9.39
CA THR A 41 11.94 -8.92 8.36
C THR A 41 11.91 -9.56 6.97
N GLU A 42 12.92 -10.36 6.62
CA GLU A 42 13.01 -11.04 5.32
C GLU A 42 12.01 -12.19 5.22
N TRP A 43 11.84 -12.98 6.29
CA TRP A 43 10.89 -14.09 6.32
C TRP A 43 9.42 -13.62 6.27
N ILE A 44 9.11 -12.52 6.95
CA ILE A 44 7.75 -11.96 6.93
C ILE A 44 7.44 -11.34 5.57
N SER A 45 8.45 -10.79 4.88
CA SER A 45 8.29 -10.15 3.59
C SER A 45 7.84 -11.13 2.51
N LYS A 46 6.92 -10.69 1.66
CA LYS A 46 6.54 -11.40 0.44
C LYS A 46 6.90 -10.51 -0.74
N PRO A 47 8.08 -10.73 -1.36
CA PRO A 47 8.46 -10.03 -2.59
C PRO A 47 7.31 -10.14 -3.59
N ASP A 48 7.04 -9.04 -4.30
CA ASP A 48 5.89 -8.81 -5.20
C ASP A 48 4.62 -8.25 -4.53
N HIS A 49 4.46 -8.37 -3.20
CA HIS A 49 3.26 -7.88 -2.50
C HIS A 49 3.60 -6.84 -1.44
N TYR A 50 4.49 -7.16 -0.50
CA TYR A 50 4.84 -6.30 0.62
C TYR A 50 6.21 -6.65 1.23
N LEU A 51 6.84 -5.64 1.84
CA LEU A 51 8.12 -5.72 2.52
C LEU A 51 8.01 -5.15 3.93
N LEU A 52 8.60 -5.82 4.91
CA LEU A 52 8.83 -5.25 6.24
C LEU A 52 10.25 -4.69 6.28
N VAL A 53 10.37 -3.37 6.41
CA VAL A 53 11.63 -2.64 6.36
C VAL A 53 11.95 -2.06 7.73
N ASP A 54 13.22 -2.10 8.12
CA ASP A 54 13.75 -1.42 9.30
C ASP A 54 14.68 -0.30 8.82
N ASP A 55 14.31 0.96 9.08
CA ASP A 55 15.12 2.13 8.73
C ASP A 55 16.12 2.53 9.83
N GLY A 56 16.16 1.78 10.94
CA GLY A 56 16.98 2.04 12.11
C GLY A 56 16.23 2.73 13.25
N GLU A 57 15.16 3.46 12.95
CA GLU A 57 14.35 4.19 13.93
C GLU A 57 12.98 3.55 14.13
N GLN A 58 12.38 3.04 13.05
CA GLN A 58 11.07 2.42 13.05
C GLN A 58 11.00 1.26 12.06
N LEU A 59 10.06 0.34 12.34
CA LEU A 59 9.65 -0.65 11.36
C LEU A 59 8.58 -0.04 10.46
N THR A 60 8.69 -0.28 9.16
CA THR A 60 7.70 0.16 8.17
C THR A 60 7.29 -1.01 7.31
N LEU A 61 5.99 -1.27 7.25
CA LEU A 61 5.39 -2.19 6.30
C LEU A 61 5.10 -1.43 5.01
N CYS A 62 5.79 -1.79 3.94
CA CYS A 62 5.62 -1.25 2.61
C CYS A 62 4.81 -2.26 1.77
N ALA A 63 3.76 -1.82 1.09
CA ALA A 63 2.86 -2.67 0.33
C ALA A 63 2.57 -2.07 -1.05
N ALA A 64 2.32 -2.95 -2.02
CA ALA A 64 1.98 -2.54 -3.39
C ALA A 64 0.62 -1.82 -3.48
N ASN A 65 -0.34 -2.22 -2.65
CA ASN A 65 -1.69 -1.68 -2.60
C ASN A 65 -2.39 -2.03 -1.25
N GLU A 66 -3.64 -1.60 -1.08
CA GLU A 66 -4.41 -1.86 0.16
C GLU A 66 -4.61 -3.36 0.43
N GLN A 67 -4.85 -4.17 -0.61
CA GLN A 67 -5.05 -5.60 -0.44
C GLN A 67 -3.78 -6.27 0.12
N ALA A 68 -2.61 -5.93 -0.44
CA ALA A 68 -1.34 -6.46 0.05
C ALA A 68 -1.08 -6.03 1.50
N LEU A 69 -1.48 -4.82 1.89
CA LEU A 69 -1.37 -4.34 3.28
C LEU A 69 -2.32 -5.09 4.22
N GLU A 70 -3.57 -5.32 3.80
CA GLU A 70 -4.56 -6.10 4.56
C GLU A 70 -4.10 -7.55 4.75
N GLU A 71 -3.49 -8.17 3.73
CA GLU A 71 -2.90 -9.51 3.80
C GLU A 71 -1.72 -9.56 4.77
N ALA A 72 -0.84 -8.55 4.73
CA ALA A 72 0.37 -8.49 5.53
C ALA A 72 0.10 -8.22 7.01
N THR A 73 -0.85 -7.34 7.31
CA THR A 73 -1.12 -6.87 8.68
C THR A 73 -1.29 -7.99 9.71
N PRO A 74 -2.14 -9.02 9.51
CA PRO A 74 -2.31 -10.10 10.48
C PRO A 74 -1.05 -10.97 10.61
N LEU A 75 -0.30 -11.18 9.54
CA LEU A 75 0.95 -11.97 9.55
C LEU A 75 2.03 -11.26 10.34
N VAL A 76 2.20 -9.96 10.08
CA VAL A 76 3.12 -9.10 10.81
C VAL A 76 2.70 -9.02 12.29
N ALA A 77 1.41 -8.85 12.57
CA ALA A 77 0.89 -8.81 13.94
C ALA A 77 1.17 -10.12 14.70
N ALA A 78 1.01 -11.27 14.04
CA ALA A 78 1.32 -12.57 14.63
C ALA A 78 2.82 -12.72 14.95
N ALA A 79 3.70 -12.25 14.06
CA ALA A 79 5.14 -12.32 14.26
C ALA A 79 5.66 -11.35 15.34
N LEU A 80 5.11 -10.13 15.38
CA LEU A 80 5.49 -9.08 16.32
C LEU A 80 4.82 -9.25 17.70
N GLY A 81 3.71 -9.99 17.77
CA GLY A 81 2.95 -10.24 18.98
C GLY A 81 2.15 -9.02 19.46
N ALA A 82 1.53 -9.15 20.64
CA ALA A 82 0.55 -8.19 21.17
C ALA A 82 1.10 -6.77 21.44
N SER A 83 2.41 -6.60 21.45
CA SER A 83 3.07 -5.29 21.62
C SER A 83 3.06 -4.44 20.36
N ALA A 84 2.78 -5.03 19.20
CA ALA A 84 2.75 -4.31 17.94
C ALA A 84 1.62 -3.27 17.92
N ARG A 85 1.95 -2.07 17.46
CA ARG A 85 0.96 -1.04 17.11
C ARG A 85 1.21 -0.61 15.68
N PHE A 86 0.13 -0.53 14.91
CA PHE A 86 0.14 -0.16 13.51
C PHE A 86 -0.36 1.28 13.39
N GLY A 87 0.40 2.11 12.69
CA GLY A 87 0.00 3.47 12.36
C GLY A 87 -1.06 3.51 11.25
N THR A 88 -1.46 4.72 10.87
CA THR A 88 -2.34 4.91 9.70
C THR A 88 -1.56 4.66 8.41
N PRO A 89 -2.10 3.90 7.44
CA PRO A 89 -1.50 3.75 6.11
C PRO A 89 -1.38 5.09 5.40
N ARG A 90 -0.28 5.31 4.69
CA ARG A 90 0.00 6.54 3.94
C ARG A 90 0.64 6.22 2.60
N ALA A 91 0.26 6.95 1.56
CA ALA A 91 0.97 6.90 0.29
C ALA A 91 2.34 7.58 0.47
N HIS A 92 3.40 6.88 0.10
CA HIS A 92 4.73 7.44 0.00
C HIS A 92 4.88 8.18 -1.33
N CYS A 93 5.51 9.36 -1.27
CA CYS A 93 5.85 10.12 -2.45
C CYS A 93 7.36 10.08 -2.67
N ALA A 94 7.77 9.68 -3.86
CA ALA A 94 9.17 9.69 -4.25
C ALA A 94 9.66 11.14 -4.46
N VAL A 95 10.97 11.34 -4.36
CA VAL A 95 11.62 12.63 -4.68
C VAL A 95 12.44 12.46 -5.94
N ARG A 96 12.16 13.29 -6.95
CA ARG A 96 12.89 13.26 -8.21
C ARG A 96 14.28 13.90 -8.03
N THR A 97 15.32 13.15 -8.34
CA THR A 97 16.71 13.51 -7.98
C THR A 97 17.22 14.82 -8.58
N HIS A 98 16.77 15.20 -9.78
CA HIS A 98 17.38 16.33 -10.51
C HIS A 98 16.82 17.70 -10.13
N ASP A 99 15.57 17.78 -9.68
CA ASP A 99 14.88 19.02 -9.35
C ASP A 99 14.21 19.01 -7.95
N GLY A 100 14.29 17.89 -7.23
CA GLY A 100 13.67 17.72 -5.92
C GLY A 100 12.15 17.66 -5.96
N ALA A 101 11.53 17.53 -7.14
CA ALA A 101 10.09 17.50 -7.26
C ALA A 101 9.50 16.27 -6.55
N ARG A 102 8.43 16.50 -5.76
CA ARG A 102 7.70 15.43 -5.10
C ARG A 102 6.79 14.73 -6.10
N LEU A 103 6.94 13.42 -6.21
CA LEU A 103 6.15 12.57 -7.09
C LEU A 103 5.18 11.71 -6.30
N GLN A 104 3.90 11.78 -6.63
CA GLN A 104 2.89 10.91 -6.05
C GLN A 104 2.68 9.64 -6.89
N PRO A 105 2.41 8.50 -6.24
CA PRO A 105 2.07 7.26 -6.93
C PRO A 105 0.62 7.34 -7.43
N VAL A 106 0.45 7.13 -8.74
CA VAL A 106 -0.86 6.95 -9.38
C VAL A 106 -1.11 5.48 -9.57
N MET A 107 -2.27 5.04 -9.09
CA MET A 107 -2.71 3.67 -9.22
C MET A 107 -3.67 3.55 -10.40
N PHE A 108 -3.56 2.45 -11.14
CA PHE A 108 -4.65 1.96 -11.96
C PHE A 108 -5.53 1.04 -11.11
N VAL A 109 -6.84 1.19 -11.22
CA VAL A 109 -7.83 0.41 -10.48
C VAL A 109 -8.80 -0.23 -11.47
N ARG A 110 -8.98 -1.54 -11.38
CA ARG A 110 -10.05 -2.28 -12.05
C ARG A 110 -10.99 -2.80 -10.97
N VAL A 111 -12.24 -2.37 -11.00
CA VAL A 111 -13.27 -2.86 -10.09
C VAL A 111 -14.42 -3.47 -10.90
N GLN A 112 -14.87 -4.65 -10.48
CA GLN A 112 -16.02 -5.33 -11.06
C GLN A 112 -17.12 -5.45 -10.00
N VAL A 113 -18.30 -4.92 -10.30
CA VAL A 113 -19.45 -4.88 -9.39
C VAL A 113 -20.74 -5.22 -10.12
N SER A 114 -21.82 -5.48 -9.36
CA SER A 114 -23.15 -5.60 -9.94
C SER A 114 -23.63 -4.27 -10.52
N ARG A 115 -24.43 -4.29 -11.59
CA ARG A 115 -25.01 -3.06 -12.18
C ARG A 115 -25.84 -2.26 -11.17
N ALA A 116 -26.48 -2.91 -10.21
CA ALA A 116 -27.25 -2.26 -9.15
C ALA A 116 -26.38 -1.37 -8.24
N GLN A 117 -25.10 -1.72 -8.09
CA GLN A 117 -24.14 -0.99 -7.23
C GLN A 117 -23.23 -0.05 -8.03
N ALA A 118 -23.17 -0.20 -9.35
CA ALA A 118 -22.26 0.53 -10.23
C ALA A 118 -22.35 2.06 -10.08
N ALA A 119 -23.56 2.62 -9.91
CA ALA A 119 -23.73 4.06 -9.73
C ALA A 119 -22.98 4.59 -8.49
N HIS A 120 -23.17 3.94 -7.34
CA HIS A 120 -22.50 4.31 -6.08
C HIS A 120 -20.97 4.18 -6.19
N VAL A 121 -20.48 3.15 -6.87
CA VAL A 121 -19.05 2.94 -7.07
C VAL A 121 -18.44 4.00 -7.99
N ARG A 122 -19.16 4.39 -9.05
CA ARG A 122 -18.74 5.48 -9.94
C ARG A 122 -18.70 6.82 -9.21
N GLU A 123 -19.74 7.12 -8.42
CA GLU A 123 -19.81 8.33 -7.61
C GLU A 123 -18.65 8.40 -6.61
N GLU A 124 -18.32 7.28 -5.96
CA GLU A 124 -17.19 7.21 -5.04
C GLU A 124 -15.84 7.45 -5.74
N LEU A 125 -15.63 6.84 -6.91
CA LEU A 125 -14.43 7.07 -7.70
C LEU A 125 -14.31 8.55 -8.09
N ALA A 126 -15.41 9.17 -8.53
CA ALA A 126 -15.44 10.59 -8.85
C ALA A 126 -15.15 11.47 -7.62
N ARG A 127 -15.73 11.14 -6.46
CA ARG A 127 -15.49 11.85 -5.18
C ARG A 127 -14.02 11.78 -4.74
N ARG A 128 -13.34 10.68 -5.07
CA ARG A 128 -11.89 10.49 -4.83
C ARG A 128 -11.02 11.16 -5.90
N GLY A 129 -11.60 11.90 -6.85
CA GLY A 129 -10.87 12.52 -7.94
C GLY A 129 -10.29 11.51 -8.93
N ALA A 130 -10.83 10.30 -9.00
CA ALA A 130 -10.37 9.31 -9.95
C ALA A 130 -10.81 9.67 -11.37
N ARG A 131 -9.87 9.57 -12.31
CA ARG A 131 -10.16 9.68 -13.74
C ARG A 131 -10.64 8.34 -14.25
N LEU A 132 -11.91 8.26 -14.62
CA LEU A 132 -12.47 7.07 -15.26
C LEU A 132 -11.85 6.91 -16.66
N VAL A 133 -11.29 5.72 -16.90
CA VAL A 133 -10.65 5.34 -18.17
C VAL A 133 -11.63 4.58 -19.05
N GLU A 134 -12.39 3.66 -18.46
CA GLU A 134 -13.29 2.79 -19.22
C GLU A 134 -14.45 2.29 -18.34
N GLU A 135 -15.61 2.10 -18.97
CA GLU A 135 -16.72 1.32 -18.46
C GLU A 135 -17.04 0.18 -19.44
N ASP A 136 -17.00 -1.06 -18.95
CA ASP A 136 -17.24 -2.26 -19.75
C ASP A 136 -18.41 -3.07 -19.13
N PRO A 137 -19.62 -3.00 -19.71
CA PRO A 137 -20.77 -3.75 -19.23
C PRO A 137 -20.66 -5.25 -19.58
N GLN A 138 -20.72 -6.11 -18.56
CA GLN A 138 -20.59 -7.57 -18.71
C GLN A 138 -21.81 -8.28 -18.11
N GLY A 139 -22.86 -8.46 -18.92
CA GLY A 139 -24.11 -9.07 -18.44
C GLY A 139 -24.71 -8.26 -17.28
N ASP A 140 -24.89 -8.88 -16.11
CA ASP A 140 -25.39 -8.26 -14.87
C ASP A 140 -24.31 -7.47 -14.09
N ARG A 141 -23.06 -7.52 -14.55
CA ARG A 141 -21.91 -6.82 -13.97
C ARG A 141 -21.48 -5.61 -14.80
N LEU A 142 -20.73 -4.73 -14.15
CA LEU A 142 -20.02 -3.63 -14.77
C LEU A 142 -18.57 -3.65 -14.29
N VAL A 143 -17.64 -3.56 -15.24
CA VAL A 143 -16.22 -3.35 -14.97
C VAL A 143 -15.91 -1.87 -15.16
N LEU A 144 -15.42 -1.23 -14.11
CA LEU A 144 -14.93 0.14 -14.14
C LEU A 144 -13.41 0.12 -14.05
N ARG A 145 -12.74 0.86 -14.94
CA ARG A 145 -11.30 1.09 -14.91
C ARG A 145 -11.01 2.55 -14.70
N ALA A 146 -10.20 2.89 -13.71
CA ALA A 146 -9.91 4.27 -13.35
C ALA A 146 -8.46 4.44 -12.91
N GLU A 147 -7.97 5.67 -12.98
CA GLU A 147 -6.70 6.07 -12.42
C GLU A 147 -6.90 7.10 -11.31
N ALA A 148 -6.17 6.98 -10.21
CA ALA A 148 -6.19 7.97 -9.14
C ALA A 148 -4.88 7.96 -8.35
N PRO A 149 -4.51 9.10 -7.71
CA PRO A 149 -3.46 9.10 -6.70
C PRO A 149 -3.77 8.08 -5.60
N LEU A 150 -2.77 7.30 -5.18
CA LEU A 150 -2.93 6.30 -4.12
C LEU A 150 -3.50 6.90 -2.83
N ALA A 151 -3.08 8.13 -2.49
CA ALA A 151 -3.56 8.82 -1.29
C ALA A 151 -5.09 8.96 -1.28
N ALA A 152 -5.72 9.18 -2.43
CA ALA A 152 -7.17 9.30 -2.56
C ALA A 152 -7.89 7.93 -2.56
N LEU A 153 -7.17 6.85 -2.81
CA LEU A 153 -7.70 5.48 -2.83
C LEU A 153 -7.63 4.77 -1.48
N ILE A 154 -6.93 5.31 -0.48
CA ILE A 154 -6.90 4.72 0.86
C ILE A 154 -8.34 4.66 1.43
N GLY A 155 -8.73 3.49 1.93
CA GLY A 155 -10.06 3.13 2.39
C GLY A 155 -11.04 2.72 1.29
N TYR A 156 -10.64 2.68 0.01
CA TYR A 156 -11.56 2.38 -1.09
C TYR A 156 -12.00 0.91 -1.06
N ARG A 157 -11.09 -0.02 -0.75
CA ARG A 157 -11.46 -1.43 -0.62
C ARG A 157 -12.49 -1.67 0.48
N LYS A 158 -12.35 -0.99 1.63
CA LYS A 158 -13.34 -1.03 2.71
C LYS A 158 -14.70 -0.51 2.22
N PHE A 159 -14.72 0.64 1.55
CA PHE A 159 -15.95 1.20 0.97
C PHE A 159 -16.64 0.20 0.04
N LEU A 160 -15.89 -0.49 -0.83
CA LEU A 160 -16.44 -1.52 -1.71
C LEU A 160 -17.03 -2.68 -0.91
N GLY A 161 -16.35 -3.13 0.15
CA GLY A 161 -16.87 -4.15 1.07
C GLY A 161 -18.22 -3.77 1.65
N ASP A 162 -18.32 -2.57 2.22
CA ASP A 162 -19.54 -2.07 2.86
C ASP A 162 -20.68 -1.87 1.84
N THR A 163 -20.39 -1.27 0.69
CA THR A 163 -21.40 -0.90 -0.33
C THR A 163 -21.91 -2.11 -1.12
N THR A 164 -21.02 -3.08 -1.37
CA THR A 164 -21.34 -4.22 -2.23
C THR A 164 -21.74 -5.47 -1.46
N ASN A 165 -21.79 -5.42 -0.13
CA ASN A 165 -21.86 -6.60 0.74
C ASN A 165 -20.77 -7.63 0.38
N ALA A 166 -19.54 -7.14 0.18
CA ALA A 166 -18.38 -7.90 -0.29
C ALA A 166 -18.54 -8.62 -1.64
N ARG A 167 -19.48 -8.19 -2.50
CA ARG A 167 -19.69 -8.76 -3.86
C ARG A 167 -19.00 -7.92 -4.93
N PHE A 168 -17.68 -7.84 -4.84
CA PHE A 168 -16.84 -7.10 -5.79
C PHE A 168 -15.56 -7.88 -6.09
N GLU A 169 -14.96 -7.57 -7.24
CA GLU A 169 -13.57 -7.93 -7.51
C GLU A 169 -12.78 -6.63 -7.71
N LEU A 170 -11.59 -6.56 -7.12
CA LEU A 170 -10.74 -5.37 -7.16
C LEU A 170 -9.32 -5.79 -7.52
N TRP A 171 -8.78 -5.17 -8.55
CA TRP A 171 -7.36 -5.17 -8.84
C TRP A 171 -6.86 -3.74 -8.81
N SER A 172 -5.68 -3.55 -8.21
CA SER A 172 -5.02 -2.25 -8.23
C SER A 172 -3.51 -2.44 -8.31
N TRP A 173 -2.86 -1.62 -9.12
CA TRP A 173 -1.41 -1.66 -9.31
C TRP A 173 -0.89 -0.26 -9.58
N LEU A 174 0.39 -0.05 -9.27
CA LEU A 174 1.07 1.20 -9.57
C LEU A 174 1.15 1.37 -11.09
N ALA A 175 0.62 2.47 -11.61
CA ALA A 175 0.70 2.81 -13.02
C ALA A 175 1.95 3.65 -13.31
N ARG A 176 2.17 4.68 -12.49
CA ARG A 176 3.29 5.63 -12.63
C ARG A 176 3.47 6.44 -11.35
N TYR A 177 4.61 7.13 -11.27
CA TYR A 177 4.78 8.29 -10.41
C TYR A 177 4.59 9.56 -11.26
N GLU A 178 3.83 10.53 -10.75
CA GLU A 178 3.65 11.83 -11.42
C GLU A 178 3.86 12.97 -10.44
N THR A 179 4.06 14.19 -10.95
CA THR A 179 4.31 15.36 -10.09
C THR A 179 3.05 15.62 -9.26
N ALA A 180 3.20 15.73 -7.94
CA ALA A 180 2.08 16.10 -7.10
C ALA A 180 1.68 17.54 -7.41
N GLU A 181 0.45 17.75 -7.88
CA GLU A 181 -0.12 19.10 -7.99
C GLU A 181 -0.19 19.69 -6.57
N THR A 182 0.33 20.91 -6.43
CA THR A 182 0.51 21.60 -5.14
C THR A 182 -0.76 22.32 -4.73
#